data_AF-A0A8J8B9M5-F1
#
_entry.id   AF-A0A8J8B9M5-F1
#
_cell.length_a   1.000
_cell.length_b   1.000
_cell.length_c   1.000
_cell.angle_alpha   90.00
_cell.angle_beta   90.00
_cell.angle_gamma   90.00
#
_symmetry.space_group_name_H-M   'P 1'
#
loop_
_entity.id
_entity.type
_entity.pdbx_description
1 polymer ?
#
loop_
_entity_poly.entity_id
_entity_poly.type
_entity_poly.pdbx_seq_one_letter_code
_entity_poly.pdbx_strand_id
1 'polypeptide(L)'
;MSVWAWPGISVPTLPVAPVADAASVPARVAVAGGEALGLALRIARAGLAVDLVEADAVDAARVADMAQHAALPALTVGVDRGVLGEAALVLAAPGWEEALPAGAVRLGAAFTICGGVAELFGAPEAARALALHLGFRPVDAPPGGLAGPMADAMDGAAEALALSGAVPWELDEALVAAGFAAGPFERQDEDGVDTCLARRRARLQAMAPVVPRMVAEGRLGRKGGVGWYRYPGGGGRVVDPLIEDLVREEAWFAGVSQRSIPADEALGRVTLALMEQAATCALDGADPQVLDRVAVLGIGYPARLGGPLAQAVALGASLGPAMQAAGLRALPRWLARA
;
A
#
# COMPACT_ATOMS: atom_id res chain seq x y z
N MET A 1 1.44 5.52 -33.39
CA MET A 1 1.26 4.85 -32.08
C MET A 1 1.80 5.81 -31.04
N SER A 2 1.01 6.17 -30.02
CA SER A 2 1.55 7.01 -28.95
C SER A 2 2.72 6.26 -28.28
N VAL A 3 3.73 7.00 -27.82
CA VAL A 3 4.84 6.45 -27.03
C VAL A 3 4.37 5.74 -25.75
N TRP A 4 3.08 5.90 -25.42
CA TRP A 4 2.40 5.40 -24.22
C TRP A 4 1.45 4.22 -24.49
N ALA A 5 1.35 3.73 -25.74
CA ALA A 5 0.54 2.56 -26.08
C ALA A 5 1.32 1.27 -25.81
N TRP A 6 0.96 0.54 -24.76
CA TRP A 6 1.69 -0.65 -24.31
C TRP A 6 1.24 -1.94 -25.04
N PRO A 7 2.16 -2.78 -25.56
CA PRO A 7 1.83 -4.04 -26.19
C PRO A 7 1.33 -5.09 -25.17
N GLY A 8 0.59 -6.10 -25.65
CA GLY A 8 0.23 -7.26 -24.85
C GLY A 8 1.46 -8.13 -24.56
N ILE A 9 1.76 -8.37 -23.29
CA ILE A 9 2.90 -9.18 -22.84
C ILE A 9 2.37 -10.49 -22.25
N SER A 10 3.07 -11.60 -22.50
CA SER A 10 2.76 -12.90 -21.91
C SER A 10 3.18 -12.93 -20.44
N VAL A 11 2.25 -13.32 -19.57
CA VAL A 11 2.42 -13.35 -18.11
C VAL A 11 3.14 -14.63 -17.68
N PRO A 12 4.22 -14.58 -16.88
CA PRO A 12 4.66 -15.76 -16.16
C PRO A 12 3.62 -16.11 -15.10
N THR A 13 3.11 -17.35 -15.12
CA THR A 13 2.22 -17.85 -14.07
C THR A 13 2.87 -17.69 -12.71
N LEU A 14 2.22 -16.96 -11.80
CA LEU A 14 2.64 -16.91 -10.41
C LEU A 14 2.69 -18.34 -9.87
N PRO A 15 3.81 -18.80 -9.30
CA PRO A 15 3.84 -20.11 -8.67
C PRO A 15 2.75 -20.18 -7.59
N VAL A 16 2.09 -21.34 -7.49
CA VAL A 16 1.17 -21.63 -6.40
C VAL A 16 1.93 -21.36 -5.10
N ALA A 17 1.37 -20.55 -4.22
CA ALA A 17 2.08 -20.27 -2.98
C ALA A 17 2.23 -21.54 -2.16
N PRO A 18 3.36 -21.66 -1.44
CA PRO A 18 3.53 -22.75 -0.50
C PRO A 18 2.40 -22.74 0.51
N VAL A 19 1.93 -23.93 0.90
CA VAL A 19 1.02 -24.08 2.03
C VAL A 19 1.85 -23.96 3.30
N ALA A 20 1.33 -23.28 4.33
CA ALA A 20 2.00 -23.22 5.63
C ALA A 20 2.19 -24.64 6.18
N ASP A 21 3.33 -24.90 6.84
CA ASP A 21 3.42 -26.06 7.72
C ASP A 21 2.49 -25.80 8.91
N ALA A 22 1.52 -26.69 9.13
CA ALA A 22 0.56 -26.56 10.21
C ALA A 22 1.22 -26.49 11.60
N ALA A 23 2.42 -27.07 11.76
CA ALA A 23 3.15 -27.04 13.03
C ALA A 23 3.76 -25.67 13.36
N SER A 24 3.96 -24.79 12.36
CA SER A 24 4.52 -23.45 12.55
C SER A 24 3.46 -22.36 12.65
N VAL A 25 2.18 -22.68 12.38
CA VAL A 25 1.06 -21.75 12.56
C VAL A 25 0.79 -21.56 14.07
N PRO A 26 0.80 -20.33 14.58
CA PRO A 26 0.56 -20.08 16.00
C PRO A 26 -0.88 -20.44 16.37
N ALA A 27 -1.06 -21.19 17.46
CA ALA A 27 -2.37 -21.60 17.95
C ALA A 27 -3.21 -20.42 18.49
N ARG A 28 -2.54 -19.35 18.93
CA ARG A 28 -3.15 -18.12 19.44
C ARG A 28 -2.33 -16.89 19.03
N VAL A 29 -3.01 -15.79 18.76
CA VAL A 29 -2.41 -14.53 18.30
C VAL A 29 -3.02 -13.35 19.07
N ALA A 30 -2.23 -12.38 19.49
CA ALA A 30 -2.74 -11.12 20.04
C ALA A 30 -2.56 -10.00 19.01
N VAL A 31 -3.54 -9.13 18.80
CA VAL A 31 -3.48 -8.02 17.82
C VAL A 31 -3.85 -6.72 18.53
N ALA A 32 -3.13 -5.63 18.28
CA ALA A 32 -3.42 -4.33 18.90
C ALA A 32 -3.23 -3.17 17.91
N GLY A 33 -3.86 -2.03 18.15
CA GLY A 33 -3.72 -0.82 17.32
C GLY A 33 -4.84 -0.58 16.30
N GLY A 34 -4.75 0.55 15.57
CA GLY A 34 -5.89 1.13 14.82
C GLY A 34 -6.48 0.28 13.68
N GLU A 35 -5.73 -0.67 13.11
CA GLU A 35 -6.22 -1.62 12.10
C GLU A 35 -6.35 -3.06 12.62
N ALA A 36 -6.16 -3.27 13.93
CA ALA A 36 -6.09 -4.59 14.53
C ALA A 36 -7.38 -5.40 14.37
N LEU A 37 -8.53 -4.73 14.37
CA LEU A 37 -9.82 -5.39 14.25
C LEU A 37 -9.97 -6.14 12.93
N GLY A 38 -9.58 -5.53 11.80
CA GLY A 38 -9.70 -6.17 10.48
C GLY A 38 -8.85 -7.44 10.39
N LEU A 39 -7.63 -7.36 10.90
CA LEU A 39 -6.72 -8.49 10.97
C LEU A 39 -7.22 -9.57 11.95
N ALA A 40 -7.69 -9.18 13.13
CA ALA A 40 -8.22 -10.10 14.13
C ALA A 40 -9.45 -10.86 13.61
N LEU A 41 -10.37 -10.18 12.91
CA LEU A 41 -11.51 -10.84 12.27
C LEU A 41 -11.06 -11.85 11.21
N ARG A 42 -10.03 -11.55 10.42
CA ARG A 42 -9.48 -12.48 9.43
C ARG A 42 -8.84 -13.70 10.09
N ILE A 43 -8.10 -13.50 11.19
CA ILE A 43 -7.50 -14.57 11.98
C ILE A 43 -8.57 -15.48 12.60
N ALA A 44 -9.57 -14.90 13.24
CA ALA A 44 -10.69 -15.64 13.84
C ALA A 44 -11.45 -16.48 12.80
N ARG A 45 -11.72 -15.90 11.62
CA ARG A 45 -12.38 -16.60 10.50
C ARG A 45 -11.53 -17.71 9.88
N ALA A 46 -10.21 -17.61 9.99
CA ALA A 46 -9.28 -18.66 9.61
C ALA A 46 -9.15 -19.78 10.67
N GLY A 47 -9.96 -19.74 11.74
CA GLY A 47 -10.05 -20.77 12.77
C GLY A 47 -8.99 -20.69 13.87
N LEU A 48 -8.25 -19.58 13.95
CA LEU A 48 -7.24 -19.35 14.98
C LEU A 48 -7.82 -18.55 16.15
N ALA A 49 -7.40 -18.88 17.37
CA ALA A 49 -7.73 -18.07 18.54
C ALA A 49 -7.00 -16.72 18.47
N VAL A 50 -7.72 -15.64 18.73
CA VAL A 50 -7.18 -14.29 18.64
C VAL A 50 -7.66 -13.42 19.79
N ASP A 51 -6.73 -12.68 20.39
CA ASP A 51 -6.99 -11.70 21.42
C ASP A 51 -6.81 -10.31 20.80
N LEU A 52 -7.91 -9.59 20.57
CA LEU A 52 -7.88 -8.20 20.10
C LEU A 52 -7.74 -7.27 21.31
N VAL A 53 -6.74 -6.42 21.28
CA VAL A 53 -6.35 -5.61 22.43
C VAL A 53 -6.47 -4.13 22.08
N GLU A 54 -7.35 -3.46 22.79
CA GLU A 54 -7.64 -2.03 22.62
C GLU A 54 -6.86 -1.19 23.64
N ALA A 55 -6.64 0.08 23.30
CA ALA A 55 -5.91 1.01 24.15
C ALA A 55 -6.72 1.40 25.41
N ASP A 56 -8.05 1.37 25.33
CA ASP A 56 -8.92 1.71 26.45
C ASP A 56 -10.15 0.78 26.56
N ALA A 57 -10.79 0.83 27.73
CA ALA A 57 -11.90 -0.04 28.08
C ALA A 57 -13.20 0.27 27.32
N VAL A 58 -13.39 1.50 26.84
CA VAL A 58 -14.59 1.90 26.11
C VAL A 58 -14.56 1.29 24.72
N ASP A 59 -13.43 1.40 24.03
CA ASP A 59 -13.24 0.77 22.72
C ASP A 59 -13.27 -0.76 22.83
N ALA A 60 -12.61 -1.34 23.84
CA ALA A 60 -12.69 -2.78 24.11
C ALA A 60 -14.15 -3.26 24.28
N ALA A 61 -14.96 -2.55 25.05
CA ALA A 61 -16.36 -2.90 25.26
C ALA A 61 -17.19 -2.82 23.97
N ARG A 62 -17.00 -1.76 23.18
CA ARG A 62 -17.68 -1.56 21.89
C ARG A 62 -17.36 -2.68 20.90
N VAL A 63 -16.09 -3.06 20.82
CA VAL A 63 -15.65 -4.12 19.92
C VAL A 63 -16.08 -5.50 20.41
N ALA A 64 -16.08 -5.74 21.73
CA ALA A 64 -16.60 -6.97 22.32
C ALA A 64 -18.08 -7.19 21.99
N ASP A 65 -18.91 -6.14 22.11
CA ASP A 65 -20.32 -6.20 21.73
C ASP A 65 -20.50 -6.55 20.24
N MET A 66 -19.73 -5.91 19.36
CA MET A 66 -19.74 -6.22 17.92
C MET A 66 -19.31 -7.68 17.63
N ALA A 67 -18.27 -8.17 18.32
CA ALA A 67 -17.76 -9.53 18.15
C ALA A 67 -18.79 -10.58 18.58
N GLN A 68 -19.53 -10.32 19.67
CA GLN A 68 -20.63 -11.18 20.12
C GLN A 68 -21.73 -11.28 19.07
N HIS A 69 -22.13 -10.15 18.48
CA HIS A 69 -23.12 -10.12 17.38
C HIS A 69 -22.63 -10.87 16.12
N ALA A 70 -21.33 -10.86 15.85
CA ALA A 70 -20.73 -11.57 14.72
C ALA A 70 -20.52 -13.08 14.96
N ALA A 71 -20.83 -13.60 16.14
CA ALA A 71 -20.68 -15.01 16.54
C ALA A 71 -19.27 -15.58 16.29
N LEU A 72 -18.24 -14.85 16.71
CA LEU A 72 -16.84 -15.25 16.56
C LEU A 72 -16.26 -15.75 17.91
N PRO A 73 -16.43 -17.04 18.28
CA PRO A 73 -15.99 -17.56 19.58
C PRO A 73 -14.46 -17.63 19.72
N ALA A 74 -13.73 -17.56 18.60
CA ALA A 74 -12.27 -17.54 18.59
C ALA A 74 -11.69 -16.15 18.87
N LEU A 75 -12.51 -15.09 18.90
CA LEU A 75 -12.10 -13.72 19.16
C LEU A 75 -12.40 -13.35 20.62
N THR A 76 -11.36 -13.03 21.38
CA THR A 76 -11.49 -12.38 22.68
C THR A 76 -11.09 -10.90 22.55
N VAL A 77 -11.62 -10.04 23.42
CA VAL A 77 -11.30 -8.61 23.43
C VAL A 77 -10.80 -8.23 24.82
N GLY A 78 -9.67 -7.53 24.87
CA GLY A 78 -9.02 -7.07 26.10
C GLY A 78 -8.54 -5.63 26.00
N VAL A 79 -7.99 -5.14 27.11
CA VAL A 79 -7.40 -3.79 27.21
C VAL A 79 -5.90 -3.94 27.44
N ASP A 80 -5.08 -3.18 26.70
CA ASP A 80 -3.64 -3.18 26.93
C ASP A 80 -3.31 -2.55 28.29
N ARG A 81 -2.60 -3.30 29.13
CA ARG A 81 -2.13 -2.84 30.44
C ARG A 81 -0.72 -2.25 30.38
N GLY A 82 -0.30 -1.81 29.19
CA GLY A 82 1.04 -1.31 28.90
C GLY A 82 2.05 -2.43 28.57
N VAL A 83 1.56 -3.64 28.29
CA VAL A 83 2.42 -4.77 27.93
C VAL A 83 2.68 -4.78 26.43
N LEU A 84 1.69 -4.44 25.59
CA LEU A 84 1.81 -4.48 24.13
C LEU A 84 2.32 -3.16 23.53
N GLY A 85 2.02 -2.01 24.14
CA GLY A 85 2.45 -0.71 23.65
C GLY A 85 1.95 -0.44 22.23
N GLU A 86 2.80 0.10 21.35
CA GLU A 86 2.45 0.36 19.93
C GLU A 86 2.56 -0.88 19.02
N ALA A 87 2.70 -2.10 19.57
CA ALA A 87 2.88 -3.29 18.75
C ALA A 87 1.59 -3.69 18.01
N ALA A 88 1.58 -3.57 16.68
CA ALA A 88 0.41 -3.89 15.85
C ALA A 88 -0.09 -5.35 15.96
N LEU A 89 0.80 -6.28 16.31
CA LEU A 89 0.50 -7.70 16.39
C LEU A 89 1.55 -8.39 17.28
N VAL A 90 1.14 -9.36 18.09
CA VAL A 90 2.01 -10.20 18.91
C VAL A 90 1.64 -11.66 18.75
N LEU A 91 2.59 -12.48 18.30
CA LEU A 91 2.44 -13.94 18.35
C LEU A 91 2.77 -14.39 19.78
N ALA A 92 1.76 -14.67 20.60
CA ALA A 92 1.97 -15.09 21.98
C ALA A 92 1.17 -16.36 22.31
N ALA A 93 1.82 -17.25 23.06
CA ALA A 93 1.15 -18.22 23.89
C ALA A 93 0.34 -17.49 25.00
N PRO A 94 -0.61 -18.16 25.70
CA PRO A 94 -1.39 -17.54 26.77
C PRO A 94 -0.52 -16.82 27.84
N GLY A 95 -1.03 -15.74 28.44
CA GLY A 95 -0.36 -15.03 29.55
C GLY A 95 0.32 -13.70 29.19
N TRP A 96 0.05 -13.14 28.00
CA TRP A 96 0.58 -11.84 27.60
C TRP A 96 0.04 -10.67 28.44
N GLU A 97 -1.05 -10.87 29.18
CA GLU A 97 -1.75 -9.86 29.98
C GLU A 97 -0.92 -9.35 31.17
N GLU A 98 0.10 -10.12 31.59
CA GLU A 98 1.02 -9.79 32.67
C GLU A 98 2.42 -9.43 32.16
N ALA A 99 2.93 -10.20 31.18
CA ALA A 99 4.22 -9.95 30.53
C ALA A 99 4.30 -10.69 29.20
N LEU A 100 5.11 -10.19 28.25
CA LEU A 100 5.33 -10.93 27.00
C LEU A 100 6.10 -12.23 27.25
N PRO A 101 5.58 -13.39 26.80
CA PRO A 101 6.28 -14.67 26.98
C PRO A 101 7.57 -14.71 26.16
N ALA A 102 8.53 -15.54 26.59
CA ALA A 102 9.76 -15.79 25.84
C ALA A 102 9.43 -16.34 24.44
N GLY A 103 9.88 -15.65 23.39
CA GLY A 103 9.55 -15.98 22.00
C GLY A 103 8.38 -15.18 21.40
N ALA A 104 7.74 -14.29 22.18
CA ALA A 104 6.76 -13.36 21.64
C ALA A 104 7.38 -12.38 20.64
N VAL A 105 6.70 -12.16 19.51
CA VAL A 105 7.19 -11.31 18.42
C VAL A 105 6.33 -10.07 18.33
N ARG A 106 6.87 -8.88 18.61
CA ARG A 106 6.18 -7.60 18.39
C ARG A 106 6.23 -7.21 16.91
N LEU A 107 5.12 -7.32 16.21
CA LEU A 107 5.00 -7.24 14.75
C LEU A 107 4.65 -5.86 14.21
N GLY A 108 4.42 -4.87 15.08
CA GLY A 108 4.39 -3.45 14.68
C GLY A 108 5.66 -2.96 13.96
N ALA A 109 6.74 -3.74 14.05
CA ALA A 109 7.99 -3.54 13.32
C ALA A 109 8.42 -4.75 12.46
N ALA A 110 7.58 -5.79 12.29
CA ALA A 110 8.00 -7.04 11.63
C ALA A 110 7.14 -7.52 10.44
N PHE A 111 5.97 -6.96 10.14
CA PHE A 111 5.45 -7.00 8.76
C PHE A 111 4.39 -5.94 8.42
N THR A 112 4.26 -5.59 7.14
CA THR A 112 3.13 -4.81 6.59
C THR A 112 2.29 -5.67 5.66
N ILE A 113 0.97 -5.45 5.65
CA ILE A 113 0.08 -6.04 4.64
C ILE A 113 -0.19 -4.97 3.59
N CYS A 114 0.09 -5.29 2.34
CA CYS A 114 -0.27 -4.45 1.20
C CYS A 114 -1.00 -5.33 0.19
N GLY A 115 -2.31 -5.12 0.07
CA GLY A 115 -3.19 -5.97 -0.75
C GLY A 115 -3.06 -7.46 -0.40
N GLY A 116 -2.62 -8.27 -1.37
CA GLY A 116 -2.43 -9.72 -1.21
C GLY A 116 -1.07 -10.14 -0.61
N VAL A 117 -0.18 -9.19 -0.32
CA VAL A 117 1.20 -9.46 0.12
C VAL A 117 1.37 -9.14 1.60
N ALA A 118 2.14 -9.99 2.29
CA ALA A 118 2.65 -9.70 3.63
C ALA A 118 4.17 -9.47 3.53
N GLU A 119 4.62 -8.24 3.75
CA GLU A 119 6.04 -7.87 3.69
C GLU A 119 6.67 -8.04 5.07
N LEU A 120 7.52 -9.05 5.22
CA LEU A 120 8.11 -9.47 6.49
C LEU A 120 9.46 -8.77 6.72
N PHE A 121 9.62 -8.05 7.83
CA PHE A 121 10.86 -7.38 8.23
C PHE A 121 11.63 -8.24 9.23
N GLY A 122 12.59 -9.03 8.73
CA GLY A 122 13.40 -9.93 9.57
C GLY A 122 12.57 -10.93 10.39
N ALA A 123 11.36 -11.27 9.91
CA ALA A 123 10.35 -11.95 10.71
C ALA A 123 10.64 -13.46 10.89
N PRO A 124 10.25 -14.06 12.03
CA PRO A 124 10.42 -15.47 12.29
C PRO A 124 9.46 -16.34 11.45
N GLU A 125 9.78 -17.63 11.34
CA GLU A 125 9.02 -18.64 10.60
C GLU A 125 7.51 -18.64 10.93
N ALA A 126 7.15 -18.40 12.19
CA ALA A 126 5.75 -18.34 12.63
C ALA A 126 4.96 -17.17 11.98
N ALA A 127 5.59 -16.02 11.73
CA ALA A 127 4.93 -14.90 11.05
C ALA A 127 4.66 -15.23 9.57
N ARG A 128 5.62 -15.91 8.93
CA ARG A 128 5.47 -16.42 7.56
C ARG A 128 4.37 -17.47 7.47
N ALA A 129 4.34 -18.41 8.42
CA ALA A 129 3.32 -19.44 8.51
C ALA A 129 1.92 -18.83 8.71
N LEU A 130 1.78 -17.85 9.61
CA LEU A 130 0.53 -17.11 9.79
C LEU A 130 0.11 -16.41 8.49
N ALA A 131 1.02 -15.69 7.82
CA ALA A 131 0.71 -15.02 6.56
C ALA A 131 0.16 -15.99 5.51
N LEU A 132 0.80 -17.15 5.33
CA LEU A 132 0.33 -18.21 4.42
C LEU A 132 -1.02 -18.77 4.84
N HIS A 133 -1.24 -19.03 6.13
CA HIS A 133 -2.52 -19.52 6.68
C HIS A 133 -3.67 -18.54 6.43
N LEU A 134 -3.38 -17.24 6.52
CA LEU A 134 -4.34 -16.17 6.22
C LEU A 134 -4.52 -15.93 4.71
N GLY A 135 -3.82 -16.68 3.85
CA GLY A 135 -3.90 -16.59 2.40
C GLY A 135 -3.06 -15.47 1.78
N PHE A 136 -2.19 -14.82 2.54
CA PHE A 136 -1.25 -13.83 2.02
C PHE A 136 -0.06 -14.49 1.33
N ARG A 137 0.68 -13.67 0.59
CA ARG A 137 1.98 -14.04 -0.01
C ARG A 137 3.10 -13.37 0.80
N PRO A 138 3.77 -14.09 1.71
CA PRO A 138 4.85 -13.52 2.48
C PRO A 138 6.07 -13.27 1.59
N VAL A 139 6.67 -12.09 1.72
CA VAL A 139 7.92 -11.70 1.06
C VAL A 139 8.85 -11.11 2.11
N ASP A 140 10.14 -11.41 2.04
CA ASP A 140 11.11 -10.72 2.89
C ASP A 140 11.30 -9.30 2.37
N ALA A 141 11.24 -8.34 3.28
CA ALA A 141 11.38 -6.93 2.97
C ALA A 141 12.34 -6.25 3.96
N PRO A 142 13.09 -5.22 3.53
CA PRO A 142 13.86 -4.41 4.45
C PRO A 142 12.93 -3.59 5.38
N PRO A 143 13.44 -3.10 6.52
CA PRO A 143 12.71 -2.13 7.34
C PRO A 143 12.18 -0.97 6.49
N GLY A 144 10.87 -0.73 6.55
CA GLY A 144 10.19 0.27 5.72
C GLY A 144 9.51 -0.25 4.46
N GLY A 145 9.63 -1.54 4.14
CA GLY A 145 8.87 -2.20 3.06
C GLY A 145 9.32 -1.88 1.65
N LEU A 146 8.81 -2.67 0.71
CA LEU A 146 8.95 -2.54 -0.74
C LEU A 146 7.72 -1.84 -1.33
N ALA A 147 6.52 -2.13 -0.85
CA ALA A 147 5.29 -1.53 -1.35
C ALA A 147 5.22 -0.03 -1.05
N GLY A 148 5.54 0.36 0.18
CA GLY A 148 5.50 1.76 0.62
C GLY A 148 6.28 2.72 -0.29
N PRO A 149 7.57 2.48 -0.55
CA PRO A 149 8.35 3.31 -1.48
C PRO A 149 7.76 3.38 -2.89
N MET A 150 7.26 2.26 -3.45
CA MET A 150 6.62 2.24 -4.78
C MET A 150 5.30 3.02 -4.80
N ALA A 151 4.48 2.89 -3.76
CA ALA A 151 3.26 3.69 -3.58
C ALA A 151 3.59 5.18 -3.52
N ASP A 152 4.60 5.55 -2.73
CA ASP A 152 5.03 6.93 -2.56
C ASP A 152 5.55 7.55 -3.88
N ALA A 153 6.24 6.76 -4.71
CA ALA A 153 6.67 7.20 -6.05
C ALA A 153 5.51 7.39 -7.03
N MET A 154 4.55 6.45 -7.03
CA MET A 154 3.32 6.56 -7.82
C MET A 154 2.53 7.82 -7.44
N ASP A 155 2.37 8.04 -6.14
CA ASP A 155 1.65 9.18 -5.60
C ASP A 155 2.35 10.50 -5.90
N GLY A 156 3.66 10.57 -5.65
CA GLY A 156 4.44 11.78 -5.92
C GLY A 156 4.40 12.18 -7.40
N ALA A 157 4.44 11.20 -8.30
CA ALA A 157 4.29 11.46 -9.74
C ALA A 157 2.88 11.96 -10.09
N ALA A 158 1.84 11.32 -9.58
CA ALA A 158 0.45 11.73 -9.82
C ALA A 158 0.15 13.13 -9.27
N GLU A 159 0.60 13.43 -8.06
CA GLU A 159 0.46 14.73 -7.42
C GLU A 159 1.20 15.85 -8.17
N ALA A 160 2.43 15.58 -8.62
CA ALA A 160 3.18 16.54 -9.43
C ALA A 160 2.49 16.82 -10.78
N LEU A 161 1.85 15.80 -11.37
CA LEU A 161 1.05 15.95 -12.58
C LEU A 161 -0.20 16.78 -12.32
N ALA A 162 -0.92 16.53 -11.23
CA ALA A 162 -2.07 17.33 -10.84
C ALA A 162 -1.69 18.80 -10.66
N LEU A 163 -0.61 19.08 -9.94
CA LEU A 163 -0.08 20.43 -9.75
C LEU A 163 0.30 21.10 -11.09
N SER A 164 0.73 20.30 -12.08
CA SER A 164 1.08 20.76 -13.42
C SER A 164 -0.12 20.85 -14.39
N GLY A 165 -1.33 20.52 -13.95
CA GLY A 165 -2.57 20.66 -14.72
C GLY A 165 -3.20 19.35 -15.24
N ALA A 166 -2.74 18.18 -14.79
CA ALA A 166 -3.46 16.92 -15.03
C ALA A 166 -4.73 16.86 -14.17
N VAL A 167 -5.81 16.30 -14.72
CA VAL A 167 -7.08 16.16 -13.99
C VAL A 167 -7.06 14.84 -13.19
N PRO A 168 -7.29 14.85 -11.86
CA PRO A 168 -7.12 13.66 -11.03
C PRO A 168 -7.93 12.44 -11.46
N TRP A 169 -9.22 12.60 -11.74
CA TRP A 169 -10.07 11.48 -12.15
C TRP A 169 -9.78 10.98 -13.55
N GLU A 170 -9.39 11.85 -14.49
CA GLU A 170 -8.97 11.40 -15.82
C GLU A 170 -7.68 10.56 -15.75
N LEU A 171 -6.76 10.92 -14.85
CA LEU A 171 -5.56 10.12 -14.60
C LEU A 171 -5.91 8.76 -13.98
N ASP A 172 -6.75 8.74 -12.95
CA ASP A 172 -7.22 7.48 -12.35
C ASP A 172 -7.91 6.58 -13.37
N GLU A 173 -8.82 7.13 -14.18
CA GLU A 173 -9.51 6.41 -15.26
C GLU A 173 -8.52 5.86 -16.29
N ALA A 174 -7.49 6.64 -16.66
CA ALA A 174 -6.45 6.19 -17.59
C ALA A 174 -5.62 5.03 -17.04
N LEU A 175 -5.27 5.05 -15.75
CA LEU A 175 -4.58 3.91 -15.11
C LEU A 175 -5.47 2.67 -15.06
N VAL A 176 -6.74 2.82 -14.68
CA VAL A 176 -7.69 1.69 -14.65
C VAL A 176 -7.93 1.13 -16.06
N ALA A 177 -8.04 1.98 -17.08
CA ALA A 177 -8.14 1.55 -18.48
C ALA A 177 -6.84 0.85 -18.95
N ALA A 178 -5.69 1.27 -18.44
CA ALA A 178 -4.42 0.57 -18.59
C ALA A 178 -4.30 -0.67 -17.67
N GLY A 179 -5.37 -1.04 -16.95
CA GLY A 179 -5.53 -2.25 -16.15
C GLY A 179 -4.76 -2.27 -14.83
N PHE A 180 -4.47 -1.10 -14.26
CA PHE A 180 -4.20 -1.00 -12.83
C PHE A 180 -5.49 -1.33 -12.05
N ALA A 181 -5.35 -1.83 -10.82
CA ALA A 181 -6.50 -2.16 -9.98
C ALA A 181 -7.30 -0.91 -9.56
N ALA A 182 -6.58 0.18 -9.28
CA ALA A 182 -7.13 1.50 -8.95
C ALA A 182 -6.15 2.58 -9.42
N GLY A 183 -6.65 3.80 -9.56
CA GLY A 183 -5.81 4.97 -9.82
C GLY A 183 -5.11 5.49 -8.54
N PRO A 184 -4.06 6.30 -8.67
CA PRO A 184 -3.28 6.81 -7.54
C PRO A 184 -4.14 7.58 -6.54
N PHE A 185 -5.10 8.40 -6.98
CA PHE A 185 -5.84 9.27 -6.08
C PHE A 185 -6.90 8.51 -5.28
N GLU A 186 -7.61 7.57 -5.92
CA GLU A 186 -8.50 6.66 -5.19
C GLU A 186 -7.73 5.79 -4.19
N ARG A 187 -6.54 5.30 -4.56
CA ARG A 187 -5.70 4.55 -3.63
C ARG A 187 -5.27 5.40 -2.43
N GLN A 188 -4.90 6.66 -2.62
CA GLN A 188 -4.59 7.56 -1.49
C GLN A 188 -5.80 7.78 -0.59
N ASP A 189 -7.01 7.89 -1.15
CA ASP A 189 -8.23 7.99 -0.36
C ASP A 189 -8.55 6.70 0.41
N GLU A 190 -8.20 5.54 -0.16
CA GLU A 190 -8.31 4.24 0.51
C GLU A 190 -7.33 4.11 1.69
N ASP A 191 -6.05 4.44 1.47
CA ASP A 191 -5.00 4.44 2.50
C ASP A 191 -5.25 5.49 3.61
N GLY A 192 -5.91 6.58 3.23
CA GLY A 192 -6.04 7.78 4.05
C GLY A 192 -4.93 8.79 3.74
N VAL A 193 -5.34 10.00 3.34
CA VAL A 193 -4.43 11.06 2.87
C VAL A 193 -3.43 11.48 3.95
N ASP A 194 -3.86 11.53 5.20
CA ASP A 194 -3.02 11.77 6.38
C ASP A 194 -2.03 10.64 6.66
N THR A 195 -2.44 9.38 6.46
CA THR A 195 -1.55 8.21 6.55
C THR A 195 -0.44 8.32 5.50
N CYS A 196 -0.80 8.64 4.25
CA CYS A 196 0.18 8.87 3.18
C CYS A 196 1.14 10.02 3.52
N LEU A 197 0.63 11.12 4.10
CA LEU A 197 1.45 12.25 4.54
C LEU A 197 2.42 11.90 5.66
N ALA A 198 1.96 11.22 6.69
CA ALA A 198 2.80 10.77 7.80
C ALA A 198 3.89 9.81 7.31
N ARG A 199 3.52 8.87 6.43
CA ARG A 199 4.43 7.90 5.81
C ARG A 199 5.54 8.56 5.00
N ARG A 200 5.22 9.55 4.16
CA ARG A 200 6.24 10.27 3.37
C ARG A 200 7.10 11.22 4.21
N ARG A 201 6.53 11.86 5.23
CA ARG A 201 7.31 12.63 6.23
C ARG A 201 8.32 11.76 6.97
N ALA A 202 7.93 10.55 7.38
CA ALA A 202 8.84 9.60 8.04
C ALA A 202 10.01 9.16 7.13
N ARG A 203 9.80 9.18 5.80
CA ARG A 203 10.84 8.91 4.80
C ARG A 203 11.58 10.15 4.30
N LEU A 204 11.33 11.32 4.90
CA LEU A 204 11.91 12.60 4.48
C LEU A 204 11.61 12.93 2.99
N GLN A 205 10.48 12.45 2.48
CA GLN A 205 10.03 12.72 1.12
C GLN A 205 9.07 13.91 1.12
N ALA A 206 9.34 14.86 0.23
CA ALA A 206 8.44 15.98 -0.01
C ALA A 206 7.16 15.49 -0.71
N MET A 207 6.05 16.15 -0.42
CA MET A 207 4.78 15.95 -1.09
C MET A 207 4.38 17.22 -1.82
N ALA A 208 3.52 17.10 -2.83
CA ALA A 208 2.94 18.28 -3.44
C ALA A 208 2.14 19.07 -2.38
N PRO A 209 2.16 20.40 -2.42
CA PRO A 209 1.59 21.26 -1.37
C PRO A 209 0.06 21.09 -1.20
N VAL A 210 -0.61 20.59 -2.24
CA VAL A 210 -2.01 20.13 -2.23
C VAL A 210 -2.31 19.15 -1.08
N VAL A 211 -1.43 18.18 -0.80
CA VAL A 211 -1.76 17.12 0.16
C VAL A 211 -1.71 17.59 1.61
N PRO A 212 -0.66 18.29 2.09
CA PRO A 212 -0.70 18.91 3.42
C PRO A 212 -1.93 19.79 3.64
N ARG A 213 -2.36 20.54 2.62
CA ARG A 213 -3.57 21.37 2.69
C ARG A 213 -4.84 20.53 2.79
N MET A 214 -4.97 19.47 1.98
CA MET A 214 -6.09 18.53 2.09
C MET A 214 -6.23 17.96 3.51
N VAL A 215 -5.12 17.52 4.12
CA VAL A 215 -5.13 17.01 5.50
C VAL A 215 -5.56 18.09 6.49
N ALA A 216 -5.06 19.32 6.34
CA ALA A 216 -5.44 20.45 7.20
C ALA A 216 -6.93 20.83 7.08
N GLU A 217 -7.54 20.63 5.91
CA GLU A 217 -8.96 20.84 5.65
C GLU A 217 -9.86 19.64 6.04
N GLY A 218 -9.27 18.57 6.60
CA GLY A 218 -10.01 17.37 6.99
C GLY A 218 -10.38 16.43 5.83
N ARG A 219 -9.72 16.57 4.68
CA ARG A 219 -9.87 15.69 3.52
C ARG A 219 -9.01 14.44 3.69
N LEU A 220 -9.51 13.51 4.51
CA LEU A 220 -8.77 12.32 4.95
C LEU A 220 -8.98 11.08 4.07
N GLY A 221 -9.73 11.20 2.97
CA GLY A 221 -10.09 10.06 2.11
C GLY A 221 -11.39 9.38 2.52
N ARG A 222 -11.50 8.08 2.25
CA ARG A 222 -12.72 7.28 2.54
C ARG A 222 -13.12 7.33 4.01
N LYS A 223 -12.13 7.29 4.91
CA LYS A 223 -12.38 7.36 6.36
C LYS A 223 -12.98 8.70 6.82
N GLY A 224 -12.68 9.79 6.11
CA GLY A 224 -13.24 11.11 6.36
C GLY A 224 -14.50 11.41 5.55
N GLY A 225 -14.91 10.50 4.66
CA GLY A 225 -15.98 10.73 3.69
C GLY A 225 -15.62 11.69 2.55
N VAL A 226 -14.46 12.35 2.62
CA VAL A 226 -13.95 13.32 1.64
C VAL A 226 -12.42 13.25 1.58
N GLY A 227 -11.87 13.32 0.38
CA GLY A 227 -10.44 13.23 0.05
C GLY A 227 -10.18 13.88 -1.31
N TRP A 228 -9.49 13.18 -2.20
CA TRP A 228 -9.45 13.48 -3.64
C TRP A 228 -10.85 13.32 -4.29
N TYR A 229 -11.66 12.43 -3.74
CA TYR A 229 -13.07 12.25 -4.07
C TYR A 229 -13.97 12.50 -2.87
N ARG A 230 -15.29 12.58 -3.11
CA ARG A 230 -16.31 12.49 -2.06
C ARG A 230 -16.90 11.08 -2.00
N TYR A 231 -17.28 10.67 -0.80
CA TYR A 231 -17.82 9.35 -0.51
C TYR A 231 -19.17 9.49 0.20
N PRO A 232 -20.28 9.73 -0.54
CA PRO A 232 -21.61 9.79 0.03
C PRO A 232 -22.06 8.38 0.44
N GLY A 233 -21.85 8.04 1.72
CA GLY A 233 -22.21 6.79 2.41
C GLY A 233 -22.81 5.67 1.53
N GLY A 234 -21.96 4.75 1.04
CA GLY A 234 -22.36 3.54 0.31
C GLY A 234 -22.51 3.68 -1.21
N GLY A 235 -22.43 4.89 -1.78
CA GLY A 235 -22.64 5.15 -3.21
C GLY A 235 -21.39 5.10 -4.11
N GLY A 236 -20.23 4.70 -3.58
CA GLY A 236 -18.95 4.77 -4.30
C GLY A 236 -18.33 6.18 -4.28
N ARG A 237 -17.26 6.38 -5.06
CA ARG A 237 -16.57 7.67 -5.18
C ARG A 237 -17.31 8.61 -6.12
N VAL A 238 -17.33 9.90 -5.80
CA VAL A 238 -17.89 10.98 -6.62
C VAL A 238 -16.85 12.09 -6.76
N VAL A 239 -16.72 12.65 -7.97
CA VAL A 239 -15.84 13.79 -8.23
C VAL A 239 -16.16 14.96 -7.27
N ASP A 240 -15.10 15.57 -6.76
CA ASP A 240 -15.16 16.81 -5.99
C ASP A 240 -14.55 17.97 -6.79
N PRO A 241 -15.39 18.88 -7.34
CA PRO A 241 -14.87 20.06 -8.05
C PRO A 241 -13.95 20.93 -7.20
N LEU A 242 -14.10 20.92 -5.87
CA LEU A 242 -13.26 21.71 -4.97
C LEU A 242 -11.78 21.27 -4.99
N ILE A 243 -11.49 20.03 -5.40
CA ILE A 243 -10.12 19.56 -5.53
C ILE A 243 -9.39 20.21 -6.70
N GLU A 244 -10.08 20.47 -7.82
CA GLU A 244 -9.48 21.23 -8.92
C GLU A 244 -9.10 22.64 -8.48
N ASP A 245 -10.01 23.32 -7.77
CA ASP A 245 -9.78 24.67 -7.28
C ASP A 245 -8.60 24.69 -6.30
N LEU A 246 -8.54 23.73 -5.37
CA LEU A 246 -7.44 23.58 -4.42
C LEU A 246 -6.11 23.31 -5.13
N VAL A 247 -6.08 22.42 -6.13
CA VAL A 247 -4.87 22.15 -6.92
C VAL A 247 -4.40 23.40 -7.68
N ARG A 248 -5.32 24.17 -8.27
CA ARG A 248 -5.00 25.42 -8.99
C ARG A 248 -4.43 26.48 -8.06
N GLU A 249 -5.02 26.63 -6.88
CA GLU A 249 -4.56 27.58 -5.88
C GLU A 249 -3.16 27.22 -5.37
N GLU A 250 -2.92 25.94 -5.07
CA GLU A 250 -1.60 25.48 -4.65
C GLU A 250 -0.55 25.55 -5.77
N ALA A 251 -0.93 25.28 -7.02
CA ALA A 251 -0.05 25.49 -8.17
C ALA A 251 0.38 26.96 -8.29
N TRP A 252 -0.56 27.89 -8.09
CA TRP A 252 -0.28 29.33 -8.08
C TRP A 252 0.70 29.71 -6.97
N PHE A 253 0.47 29.29 -5.72
CA PHE A 253 1.37 29.61 -4.61
C PHE A 253 2.75 28.95 -4.75
N ALA A 254 2.82 27.76 -5.34
CA ALA A 254 4.08 27.08 -5.61
C ALA A 254 4.84 27.63 -6.83
N GLY A 255 4.25 28.56 -7.59
CA GLY A 255 4.84 29.10 -8.82
C GLY A 255 4.91 28.06 -9.95
N VAL A 256 4.05 27.03 -9.92
CA VAL A 256 4.00 25.97 -10.92
C VAL A 256 3.04 26.36 -12.04
N SER A 257 3.57 26.47 -13.25
CA SER A 257 2.75 26.77 -14.43
C SER A 257 1.96 25.54 -14.86
N GLN A 258 0.63 25.68 -14.92
CA GLN A 258 -0.25 24.62 -15.41
C GLN A 258 -0.29 24.58 -16.94
N ARG A 259 -0.41 23.37 -17.48
CA ARG A 259 -0.68 23.13 -18.91
C ARG A 259 -1.65 21.98 -19.07
N SER A 260 -2.22 21.84 -20.27
CA SER A 260 -2.94 20.62 -20.63
C SER A 260 -1.95 19.44 -20.64
N ILE A 261 -2.25 18.42 -19.85
CA ILE A 261 -1.50 17.16 -19.83
C ILE A 261 -2.45 16.05 -20.30
N PRO A 262 -2.22 15.49 -21.50
CA PRO A 262 -2.99 14.34 -21.98
C PRO A 262 -2.90 13.15 -21.02
N ALA A 263 -3.99 12.39 -20.93
CA ALA A 263 -4.09 11.23 -20.03
C ALA A 263 -3.05 10.15 -20.33
N ASP A 264 -2.66 9.96 -21.60
CA ASP A 264 -1.62 9.00 -21.99
C ASP A 264 -0.23 9.44 -21.53
N GLU A 265 0.09 10.74 -21.61
CA GLU A 265 1.30 11.32 -21.05
C GLU A 265 1.35 11.15 -19.52
N ALA A 266 0.25 11.44 -18.84
CA ALA A 266 0.16 11.34 -17.38
C ALA A 266 0.30 9.88 -16.90
N LEU A 267 -0.44 8.94 -17.52
CA LEU A 267 -0.29 7.49 -17.32
C LEU A 267 1.17 7.06 -17.49
N GLY A 268 1.79 7.51 -18.58
CA GLY A 268 3.17 7.24 -18.91
C GLY A 268 4.14 7.63 -17.80
N ARG A 269 4.05 8.88 -17.34
CA ARG A 269 4.92 9.41 -16.29
C ARG A 269 4.75 8.71 -14.95
N VAL A 270 3.52 8.37 -14.55
CA VAL A 270 3.27 7.58 -13.33
C VAL A 270 3.86 6.17 -13.45
N THR A 271 3.69 5.53 -14.60
CA THR A 271 4.23 4.19 -14.87
C THR A 271 5.75 4.18 -14.81
N LEU A 272 6.41 5.20 -15.40
CA LEU A 272 7.86 5.34 -15.37
C LEU A 272 8.40 5.60 -13.95
N ALA A 273 7.69 6.37 -13.12
CA ALA A 273 8.08 6.61 -11.73
C ALA A 273 8.07 5.30 -10.91
N LEU A 274 7.06 4.45 -11.11
CA LEU A 274 7.02 3.11 -10.52
C LEU A 274 8.18 2.23 -10.98
N MET A 275 8.52 2.26 -12.27
CA MET A 275 9.67 1.53 -12.82
C MET A 275 11.00 1.99 -12.22
N GLU A 276 11.21 3.30 -12.13
CA GLU A 276 12.42 3.88 -11.53
C GLU A 276 12.54 3.49 -10.05
N GLN A 277 11.44 3.57 -9.30
CA GLN A 277 11.45 3.24 -7.89
C GLN A 277 11.68 1.74 -7.66
N ALA A 278 11.04 0.87 -8.43
CA ALA A 278 11.30 -0.57 -8.35
C ALA A 278 12.76 -0.90 -8.68
N ALA A 279 13.34 -0.24 -9.68
CA ALA A 279 14.74 -0.43 -10.02
C ALA A 279 15.69 0.09 -8.93
N THR A 280 15.32 1.17 -8.25
CA THR A 280 16.05 1.68 -7.09
C THR A 280 16.03 0.66 -5.96
N CYS A 281 14.87 0.09 -5.62
CA CYS A 281 14.79 -0.97 -4.61
C CYS A 281 15.61 -2.21 -5.00
N ALA A 282 15.67 -2.56 -6.29
CA ALA A 282 16.49 -3.67 -6.77
C ALA A 282 17.99 -3.39 -6.62
N LEU A 283 18.43 -2.14 -6.86
CA LEU A 283 19.81 -1.71 -6.60
C LEU A 283 20.17 -1.78 -5.11
N ASP A 284 19.20 -1.55 -4.23
CA ASP A 284 19.35 -1.67 -2.78
C ASP A 284 19.31 -3.14 -2.29
N GLY A 285 19.23 -4.11 -3.21
CA GLY A 285 19.36 -5.55 -2.93
C GLY A 285 18.05 -6.33 -2.85
N ALA A 286 16.90 -5.70 -3.14
CA ALA A 286 15.63 -6.43 -3.23
C ALA A 286 15.57 -7.29 -4.50
N ASP A 287 14.97 -8.48 -4.39
CA ASP A 287 14.81 -9.39 -5.53
C ASP A 287 13.83 -8.80 -6.57
N PRO A 288 14.21 -8.70 -7.86
CA PRO A 288 13.34 -8.14 -8.90
C PRO A 288 11.98 -8.84 -9.07
N GLN A 289 11.92 -10.16 -8.94
CA GLN A 289 10.66 -10.90 -9.06
C GLN A 289 9.76 -10.67 -7.85
N VAL A 290 10.35 -10.49 -6.67
CA VAL A 290 9.62 -10.08 -5.46
C VAL A 290 9.05 -8.68 -5.66
N LEU A 291 9.84 -7.71 -6.14
CA LEU A 291 9.37 -6.35 -6.41
C LEU A 291 8.20 -6.30 -7.39
N ASP A 292 8.30 -7.02 -8.51
CA ASP A 292 7.22 -7.12 -9.49
C ASP A 292 5.94 -7.70 -8.88
N ARG A 293 6.09 -8.74 -8.05
CA ARG A 293 4.97 -9.35 -7.33
C ARG A 293 4.33 -8.40 -6.32
N VAL A 294 5.14 -7.66 -5.56
CA VAL A 294 4.65 -6.65 -4.61
C VAL A 294 3.90 -5.55 -5.35
N ALA A 295 4.41 -5.09 -6.49
CA ALA A 295 3.74 -4.08 -7.29
C ALA A 295 2.37 -4.58 -7.80
N VAL A 296 2.30 -5.81 -8.32
CA VAL A 296 1.04 -6.38 -8.82
C VAL A 296 0.02 -6.63 -7.71
N LEU A 297 0.44 -7.28 -6.62
CA LEU A 297 -0.47 -7.74 -5.57
C LEU A 297 -0.76 -6.70 -4.48
N GLY A 298 0.16 -5.76 -4.26
CA GLY A 298 0.06 -4.73 -3.23
C GLY A 298 -0.34 -3.37 -3.80
N ILE A 299 0.33 -2.93 -4.87
CA ILE A 299 0.09 -1.60 -5.47
C ILE A 299 -0.99 -1.64 -6.56
N GLY A 300 -1.35 -2.83 -7.05
CA GLY A 300 -2.34 -2.98 -8.11
C GLY A 300 -1.78 -2.76 -9.51
N TYR A 301 -0.48 -2.97 -9.72
CA TYR A 301 0.14 -2.91 -11.04
C TYR A 301 -0.50 -3.93 -12.00
N PRO A 302 -0.64 -3.63 -13.30
CA PRO A 302 -1.28 -4.54 -14.24
C PRO A 302 -0.60 -5.91 -14.30
N ALA A 303 -1.30 -6.95 -13.80
CA ALA A 303 -0.79 -8.31 -13.77
C ALA A 303 -0.38 -8.83 -15.17
N ARG A 304 -1.09 -8.37 -16.22
CA ARG A 304 -0.78 -8.73 -17.61
C ARG A 304 0.59 -8.23 -18.10
N LEU A 305 1.20 -7.28 -17.38
CA LEU A 305 2.51 -6.71 -17.70
C LEU A 305 3.62 -7.29 -16.81
N GLY A 306 3.28 -8.23 -15.91
CA GLY A 306 4.22 -8.93 -15.03
C GLY A 306 4.71 -8.13 -13.82
N GLY A 307 4.73 -6.80 -13.92
CA GLY A 307 5.25 -5.88 -12.91
C GLY A 307 6.09 -4.76 -13.56
N PRO A 308 6.49 -3.73 -12.79
CA PRO A 308 7.26 -2.61 -13.31
C PRO A 308 8.61 -3.02 -13.93
N LEU A 309 9.34 -3.95 -13.34
CA LEU A 309 10.64 -4.40 -13.84
C LEU A 309 10.47 -5.33 -15.05
N ALA A 310 9.55 -6.28 -15.01
CA ALA A 310 9.19 -7.10 -16.16
C ALA A 310 8.77 -6.25 -17.37
N GLN A 311 7.95 -5.23 -17.14
CA GLN A 311 7.56 -4.29 -18.20
C GLN A 311 8.76 -3.47 -18.68
N ALA A 312 9.60 -2.96 -17.79
CA ALA A 312 10.81 -2.21 -18.17
C ALA A 312 11.75 -3.06 -19.05
N VAL A 313 11.93 -4.35 -18.72
CA VAL A 313 12.69 -5.31 -19.51
C VAL A 313 12.06 -5.49 -20.90
N ALA A 314 10.75 -5.66 -20.98
CA ALA A 314 10.05 -5.81 -22.26
C ALA A 314 10.16 -4.56 -23.18
N LEU A 315 10.34 -3.37 -22.59
CA LEU A 315 10.52 -2.12 -23.33
C LEU A 315 11.96 -1.91 -23.82
N GLY A 316 12.94 -2.48 -23.11
CA GLY A 316 14.35 -2.43 -23.47
C GLY A 316 14.84 -1.01 -23.81
N ALA A 317 15.49 -0.86 -24.96
CA ALA A 317 16.10 0.40 -25.39
C ALA A 317 15.10 1.56 -25.61
N SER A 318 13.81 1.28 -25.83
CA SER A 318 12.80 2.32 -26.05
C SER A 318 12.50 3.15 -24.79
N LEU A 319 12.89 2.63 -23.62
CA LEU A 319 12.63 3.26 -22.33
C LEU A 319 13.48 4.51 -22.09
N GLY A 320 14.72 4.54 -22.58
CA GLY A 320 15.69 5.59 -22.29
C GLY A 320 15.19 7.01 -22.61
N PRO A 321 14.72 7.29 -23.85
CA PRO A 321 14.16 8.59 -24.20
C PRO A 321 12.94 8.97 -23.35
N ALA A 322 12.08 8.01 -23.01
CA ALA A 322 10.89 8.26 -22.20
C ALA A 322 11.25 8.66 -20.76
N MET A 323 12.25 8.00 -20.15
CA MET A 323 12.76 8.38 -18.83
C MET A 323 13.39 9.77 -18.82
N GLN A 324 14.20 10.07 -19.84
CA GLN A 324 14.84 11.38 -19.97
C GLN A 324 13.78 12.49 -20.13
N ALA A 325 12.76 12.27 -20.96
CA ALA A 325 11.65 13.21 -21.13
C ALA A 325 10.84 13.42 -19.85
N ALA A 326 10.74 12.40 -19.00
CA ALA A 326 10.10 12.48 -17.69
C ALA A 326 11.02 13.07 -16.59
N GLY A 327 12.29 13.34 -16.88
CA GLY A 327 13.27 13.83 -15.89
C GLY A 327 13.69 12.78 -14.86
N LEU A 328 13.52 11.48 -15.16
CA LEU A 328 13.83 10.37 -14.27
C LEU A 328 15.24 9.82 -14.51
N ARG A 329 15.81 9.13 -13.52
CA ARG A 329 17.13 8.51 -13.66
C ARG A 329 17.08 7.35 -14.64
N ALA A 330 18.17 7.14 -15.39
CA ALA A 330 18.29 5.97 -16.25
C ALA A 330 18.26 4.67 -15.43
N LEU A 331 17.52 3.67 -15.90
CA LEU A 331 17.50 2.35 -15.26
C LEU A 331 18.86 1.64 -15.36
N PRO A 332 19.15 0.73 -14.42
CA PRO A 332 20.29 -0.19 -14.49
C PRO A 332 20.42 -0.89 -15.84
N ARG A 333 21.66 -1.04 -16.31
CA ARG A 333 21.96 -1.66 -17.62
C ARG A 333 21.45 -3.10 -17.79
N TRP A 334 21.23 -3.83 -16.69
CA TRP A 334 20.69 -5.19 -16.76
C TRP A 334 19.19 -5.22 -17.10
N LEU A 335 18.44 -4.15 -16.80
CA LEU A 335 17.04 -4.00 -17.22
C LEU A 335 16.93 -3.60 -18.70
N ALA A 336 17.90 -2.84 -19.21
CA ALA A 336 17.94 -2.37 -20.59
C ALA A 336 18.50 -3.40 -21.60
N ARG A 337 18.67 -4.66 -21.20
CA ARG A 337 19.42 -5.69 -21.96
C ARG A 337 18.59 -6.83 -22.56
N ALA A 338 17.26 -6.76 -22.54
CA ALA A 338 16.40 -7.73 -23.20
C ALA A 338 15.88 -7.24 -24.56
#